data_AF-A0A5R8Q8Z2-F1
#
_entry.id   AF-A0A5R8Q8Z2-F1
#
_cell.length_a   1.000
_cell.length_b   1.000
_cell.length_c   1.000
_cell.angle_alpha   90.00
_cell.angle_beta   90.00
_cell.angle_gamma   90.00
#
_symmetry.space_group_name_H-M   'P 1'
#
loop_
_entity.id
_entity.type
_entity.pdbx_description
1 polymer ?
#
loop_
_entity_poly.entity_id
_entity_poly.type
_entity_poly.pdbx_seq_one_letter_code
_entity_poly.pdbx_strand_id
1 'polypeptide(L)'
;MREWVHVADDLGRATEMARAMVTRYGVSPDVGQASFARERSRYLDLPGASPQRSEASDQTSARIDQAISSLVEQAFERATEILRKCSAIHQDSAARPLEKESLSEEELAPIRRAVAACSRSDAHAARARSVEAAFRTILAQLRKAHS
;
A
#
# COMPACT_ATOMS: atom_id res chain seq x y z
N MET A 1 -5.29 26.95 -2.94
CA MET A 1 -3.99 26.44 -3.43
C MET A 1 -3.21 25.58 -2.41
N ARG A 2 -3.55 25.60 -1.10
CA ARG A 2 -2.87 24.75 -0.08
C ARG A 2 -3.33 23.28 -0.09
N GLU A 3 -4.54 23.01 -0.55
CA GLU A 3 -5.15 21.67 -0.53
C GLU A 3 -4.46 20.68 -1.47
N TRP A 4 -3.97 21.14 -2.62
CA TRP A 4 -3.26 20.32 -3.61
C TRP A 4 -1.85 19.92 -3.16
N VAL A 5 -1.24 20.69 -2.26
CA VAL A 5 0.12 20.42 -1.74
C VAL A 5 0.10 19.19 -0.82
N HIS A 6 -0.94 19.03 -0.01
CA HIS A 6 -1.07 17.86 0.86
C HIS A 6 -1.29 16.57 0.08
N VAL A 7 -2.14 16.60 -0.95
CA VAL A 7 -2.38 15.43 -1.82
C VAL A 7 -1.10 15.01 -2.56
N ALA A 8 -0.34 15.97 -3.06
CA ALA A 8 0.94 15.70 -3.73
C ALA A 8 2.00 15.13 -2.77
N ASP A 9 2.05 15.62 -1.54
CA ASP A 9 3.00 15.15 -0.53
C ASP A 9 2.69 13.70 -0.07
N ASP A 10 1.42 13.38 0.17
CA ASP A 10 1.01 12.03 0.55
C ASP A 10 1.24 11.02 -0.58
N LEU A 11 0.97 11.40 -1.83
CA LEU A 11 1.25 10.56 -3.00
C LEU A 11 2.75 10.32 -3.19
N GLY A 12 3.56 11.37 -2.98
CA GLY A 12 5.02 11.27 -2.99
C GLY A 12 5.53 10.28 -1.94
N ARG A 13 5.06 10.42 -0.69
CA ARG A 13 5.42 9.51 0.41
C ARG A 13 4.97 8.06 0.16
N ALA A 14 3.76 7.86 -0.36
CA ALA A 14 3.26 6.53 -0.72
C ALA A 14 4.12 5.86 -1.81
N THR A 15 4.52 6.62 -2.82
CA THR A 15 5.34 6.13 -3.93
C THR A 15 6.75 5.76 -3.46
N GLU A 16 7.37 6.57 -2.59
CA GLU A 16 8.69 6.27 -2.01
C GLU A 16 8.66 5.00 -1.15
N MET A 17 7.58 4.81 -0.38
CA MET A 17 7.39 3.58 0.40
C MET A 17 7.25 2.36 -0.54
N ALA A 18 6.43 2.46 -1.59
CA ALA A 18 6.27 1.39 -2.57
C ALA A 18 7.59 1.06 -3.29
N ARG A 19 8.36 2.09 -3.69
CA ARG A 19 9.70 1.92 -4.27
C ARG A 19 10.62 1.19 -3.31
N ALA A 20 10.64 1.54 -2.03
CA ALA A 20 11.43 0.84 -1.02
C ALA A 20 10.98 -0.64 -0.89
N MET A 21 9.68 -0.91 -0.90
CA MET A 21 9.13 -2.27 -0.82
C MET A 21 9.55 -3.15 -1.99
N VAL A 22 9.51 -2.62 -3.20
CA VAL A 22 9.90 -3.38 -4.41
C VAL A 22 11.41 -3.57 -4.46
N THR A 23 12.19 -2.51 -4.22
CA THR A 23 13.64 -2.52 -4.48
C THR A 23 14.50 -3.07 -3.33
N ARG A 24 14.05 -2.93 -2.08
CA ARG A 24 14.79 -3.41 -0.88
C ARG A 24 14.26 -4.73 -0.35
N TYR A 25 12.93 -4.88 -0.33
CA TYR A 25 12.28 -6.02 0.33
C TYR A 25 11.82 -7.11 -0.65
N GLY A 26 11.94 -6.90 -1.96
CA GLY A 26 11.62 -7.91 -2.97
C GLY A 26 10.17 -8.38 -2.93
N VAL A 27 9.25 -7.49 -2.53
CA VAL A 27 7.83 -7.84 -2.26
C VAL A 27 7.06 -8.17 -3.54
N SER A 28 7.59 -7.81 -4.72
CA SER A 28 6.98 -8.14 -6.00
C SER A 28 7.56 -9.43 -6.62
N PRO A 29 6.72 -10.42 -6.97
CA PRO A 29 7.16 -11.65 -7.61
C PRO A 29 7.79 -11.42 -9.00
N ASP A 30 7.47 -10.30 -9.65
CA ASP A 30 7.89 -10.00 -11.04
C ASP A 30 9.33 -9.47 -11.15
N VAL A 31 9.87 -8.94 -10.06
CA VAL A 31 11.21 -8.33 -10.03
C VAL A 31 12.26 -9.33 -9.48
N GLY A 32 11.82 -10.44 -8.87
CA GLY A 32 12.67 -11.43 -8.22
C GLY A 32 13.24 -10.93 -6.89
N GLN A 33 13.75 -11.85 -6.05
CA GLN A 33 14.30 -11.53 -4.72
C GLN A 33 15.64 -10.77 -4.75
N ALA A 34 15.99 -10.14 -5.86
CA ALA A 34 17.20 -9.34 -5.96
C ALA A 34 16.96 -7.98 -5.28
N SER A 35 17.78 -7.66 -4.27
CA SER A 35 17.82 -6.31 -3.70
C SER A 35 18.57 -5.38 -4.66
N PHE A 36 17.85 -4.47 -5.31
CA PHE A 36 18.40 -3.50 -6.27
C PHE A 36 18.87 -2.21 -5.60
N ALA A 37 18.57 -2.05 -4.31
CA ALA A 37 18.94 -0.91 -3.50
C ALA A 37 20.13 -1.27 -2.61
N ARG A 38 21.35 -0.98 -3.11
CA ARG A 38 22.54 -0.99 -2.26
C ARG A 38 22.49 0.28 -1.41
N GLU A 39 22.34 0.12 -0.10
CA GLU A 39 22.34 1.24 0.84
C GLU A 39 23.69 1.97 0.73
N ARG A 40 23.68 3.20 0.18
CA ARG A 40 24.85 4.08 0.30
C ARG A 40 24.94 4.49 1.77
N SER A 41 25.92 3.94 2.46
CA SER A 41 26.38 4.52 3.72
C SER A 41 26.81 5.95 3.45
N ARG A 42 26.16 6.94 4.09
CA ARG A 42 26.42 8.39 3.94
C ARG A 42 27.88 8.79 4.22
N TYR A 43 28.69 7.85 4.71
CA TYR A 43 30.11 8.02 5.02
C TYR A 43 31.04 8.00 3.78
N LEU A 44 30.53 7.64 2.59
CA LEU A 44 31.33 7.48 1.37
C LEU A 44 31.03 8.51 0.26
N ASP A 45 30.33 9.60 0.56
CA ASP A 45 30.13 10.70 -0.41
C ASP A 45 31.44 11.48 -0.61
N LEU A 46 32.30 10.94 -1.47
CA LEU A 46 33.50 11.61 -1.97
C LEU A 46 33.07 12.67 -3.01
N PRO A 47 33.58 13.91 -2.93
CA PRO A 47 33.26 14.94 -3.93
C PRO A 47 33.72 14.47 -5.32
N GLY A 48 32.77 14.25 -6.23
CA GLY A 48 33.03 13.79 -7.59
C GLY A 48 32.56 12.37 -7.92
N ALA A 49 32.06 11.61 -6.96
CA ALA A 49 31.41 10.33 -7.25
C ALA A 49 30.02 10.57 -7.85
N SER A 50 29.82 10.21 -9.11
CA SER A 50 28.50 10.26 -9.75
C SER A 50 27.49 9.39 -8.96
N PRO A 51 26.20 9.77 -8.94
CA PRO A 51 25.16 8.86 -8.49
C PRO A 51 25.16 7.66 -9.44
N GLN A 52 25.82 6.57 -9.02
CA GLN A 52 25.82 5.30 -9.70
C GLN A 52 24.37 4.82 -9.66
N ARG A 53 23.69 5.03 -10.79
CA ARG A 53 22.37 4.51 -11.10
C ARG A 53 22.41 3.03 -10.77
N SER A 54 21.46 2.51 -9.99
CA SER A 54 21.34 1.08 -9.76
C SER A 54 21.51 0.35 -11.09
N GLU A 55 22.37 -0.67 -11.13
CA GLU A 55 22.73 -1.44 -12.34
C GLU A 55 21.58 -2.34 -12.81
N ALA A 56 20.35 -1.85 -12.73
CA ALA A 56 19.18 -2.49 -13.31
C ALA A 56 19.16 -2.16 -14.82
N SER A 57 19.11 -3.20 -15.66
CA SER A 57 18.80 -3.05 -17.08
C SER A 57 17.50 -2.26 -17.27
N ASP A 58 17.34 -1.59 -18.42
CA ASP A 58 16.11 -0.85 -18.78
C ASP A 58 14.86 -1.74 -18.63
N GLN A 59 14.98 -3.02 -18.98
CA GLN A 59 13.92 -4.00 -18.81
C GLN A 59 13.55 -4.23 -17.33
N THR A 60 14.54 -4.28 -16.44
CA THR A 60 14.31 -4.45 -15.00
C THR A 60 13.74 -3.18 -14.38
N SER A 61 14.21 -2.00 -14.82
CA SER A 61 13.67 -0.71 -14.37
C SER A 61 12.19 -0.57 -14.73
N ALA A 62 11.81 -0.94 -15.97
CA ALA A 62 10.42 -0.95 -16.38
C ALA A 62 9.55 -1.90 -15.53
N ARG A 63 10.06 -3.08 -15.16
CA ARG A 63 9.36 -4.02 -14.26
C ARG A 63 9.21 -3.45 -12.84
N ILE A 64 10.24 -2.76 -12.33
CA ILE A 64 10.17 -2.10 -11.02
C ILE A 64 9.09 -1.02 -11.03
N ASP A 65 9.07 -0.16 -12.05
CA ASP A 65 8.08 0.91 -12.15
C ASP A 65 6.65 0.36 -12.28
N GLN A 66 6.46 -0.71 -13.06
CA GLN A 66 5.18 -1.41 -13.15
C GLN A 66 4.74 -1.99 -11.80
N ALA A 67 5.66 -2.62 -11.06
CA ALA A 67 5.37 -3.16 -9.74
C ALA A 67 5.01 -2.06 -8.71
N ILE A 68 5.70 -0.91 -8.76
CA ILE A 68 5.39 0.25 -7.92
C ILE A 68 3.98 0.77 -8.25
N SER A 69 3.67 0.96 -9.54
CA SER A 69 2.35 1.41 -9.97
C SER A 69 1.25 0.48 -9.49
N SER A 70 1.45 -0.83 -9.64
CA SER A 70 0.48 -1.84 -9.19
C SER A 70 0.28 -1.81 -7.67
N LEU A 71 1.35 -1.63 -6.89
CA LEU A 71 1.23 -1.53 -5.43
C LEU A 71 0.46 -0.29 -4.99
N VAL A 72 0.72 0.86 -5.62
CA VAL A 72 0.02 2.11 -5.30
C VAL A 72 -1.46 1.99 -5.66
N GLU A 73 -1.78 1.42 -6.81
CA GLU A 73 -3.16 1.17 -7.24
C GLU A 73 -3.90 0.23 -6.29
N GLN A 74 -3.30 -0.91 -5.93
CA GLN A 74 -3.88 -1.84 -4.94
C GLN A 74 -4.09 -1.19 -3.58
N ALA A 75 -3.14 -0.36 -3.13
CA ALA A 75 -3.27 0.37 -1.88
C ALA A 75 -4.43 1.38 -1.94
N PHE A 76 -4.59 2.08 -3.06
CA PHE A 76 -5.67 3.02 -3.30
C PHE A 76 -7.05 2.35 -3.34
N GLU A 77 -7.18 1.24 -4.07
CA GLU A 77 -8.40 0.44 -4.11
C GLU A 77 -8.78 -0.06 -2.72
N ARG A 78 -7.80 -0.60 -1.98
CA ARG A 78 -8.02 -1.09 -0.61
C ARG A 78 -8.45 0.04 0.33
N ALA A 79 -7.80 1.20 0.27
CA ALA A 79 -8.18 2.36 1.07
C ALA A 79 -9.63 2.78 0.75
N THR A 80 -9.98 2.84 -0.54
CA THR A 80 -11.32 3.17 -1.01
C THR A 80 -12.37 2.17 -0.52
N GLU A 81 -12.08 0.88 -0.57
CA GLU A 81 -12.97 -0.16 -0.05
C GLU A 81 -13.21 -0.03 1.45
N ILE A 82 -12.15 0.18 2.24
CA ILE A 82 -12.25 0.35 3.69
C ILE A 82 -13.12 1.58 4.00
N LEU A 83 -12.85 2.71 3.34
CA LEU A 83 -13.63 3.94 3.52
C LEU A 83 -15.11 3.74 3.17
N ARG A 84 -15.41 3.01 2.09
CA ARG A 84 -16.79 2.67 1.71
C ARG A 84 -17.47 1.79 2.74
N LYS A 85 -16.81 0.74 3.23
CA LYS A 85 -17.38 -0.17 4.25
C LYS A 85 -17.59 0.51 5.58
N CYS A 86 -16.67 1.41 5.97
CA CYS A 86 -16.78 2.17 7.19
C CYS A 86 -17.54 3.50 7.01
N SER A 87 -18.20 3.72 5.86
CA SER A 87 -18.87 4.99 5.51
C SER A 87 -19.92 5.40 6.55
N ALA A 88 -20.66 4.46 7.12
CA ALA A 88 -21.63 4.74 8.17
C ALA A 88 -20.99 5.35 9.44
N ILE A 89 -19.78 4.91 9.81
CA ILE A 89 -19.03 5.46 10.95
C ILE A 89 -18.59 6.89 10.65
N HIS A 90 -18.14 7.15 9.41
CA HIS A 90 -17.76 8.48 8.97
C HIS A 90 -18.95 9.44 8.91
N GLN A 91 -20.10 8.99 8.43
CA GLN A 91 -21.33 9.78 8.38
C GLN A 91 -21.84 10.10 9.78
N ASP A 92 -21.85 9.14 10.70
CA ASP A 92 -22.22 9.38 12.11
C ASP A 92 -21.27 10.38 12.78
N SER A 93 -19.96 10.25 12.52
CA SER A 93 -18.95 11.16 13.05
C SER A 93 -19.08 12.58 12.49
N ALA A 94 -19.44 12.71 11.20
CA ALA A 94 -19.61 13.99 10.53
C ALA A 94 -20.96 14.67 10.82
N ALA A 95 -21.99 13.89 11.14
CA ALA A 95 -23.32 14.39 11.51
C ALA A 95 -23.37 14.91 12.97
N ARG A 96 -22.39 14.56 13.81
CA ARG A 96 -22.26 15.13 15.15
C ARG A 96 -21.97 16.64 15.02
N PRO A 97 -22.80 17.51 15.62
CA PRO A 97 -22.52 18.93 15.65
C PRO A 97 -21.16 19.15 16.33
N LEU A 98 -20.17 19.56 15.53
CA LEU A 98 -18.87 19.97 16.03
C LEU A 98 -19.04 21.35 16.69
N GLU A 99 -19.53 21.37 17.93
CA GLU A 99 -19.51 22.59 18.75
C GLU A 99 -18.06 23.04 19.06
N LYS A 100 -17.09 22.15 18.87
CA LYS A 100 -15.66 22.39 19.04
C LYS A 100 -14.93 22.09 17.72
N GLU A 101 -14.03 22.98 17.32
CA GLU A 101 -13.12 22.80 16.18
C GLU A 101 -12.12 21.64 16.38
N SER A 102 -12.12 20.99 17.54
CA SER A 102 -11.24 19.88 17.86
C SER A 102 -11.95 18.85 18.73
N LEU A 103 -11.83 17.59 18.34
CA LEU A 103 -12.30 16.44 19.13
C LEU A 103 -11.24 16.05 20.17
N SER A 104 -11.66 15.83 21.40
CA SER A 104 -10.79 15.29 22.45
C SER A 104 -10.51 13.79 22.23
N GLU A 105 -9.47 13.27 22.89
CA GLU A 105 -9.14 11.83 22.84
C GLU A 105 -10.29 10.94 23.34
N GLU A 106 -11.08 11.43 24.31
CA GLU A 106 -12.26 10.71 24.84
C GLU A 106 -13.38 10.58 23.80
N GLU A 107 -13.55 11.61 22.97
CA GLU A 107 -14.53 11.64 21.87
C GLU A 107 -14.04 10.85 20.64
N LEU A 108 -12.73 10.82 20.40
CA LEU A 108 -12.10 10.06 19.31
C LEU A 108 -11.97 8.56 19.62
N ALA A 109 -11.78 8.18 20.88
CA ALA A 109 -11.60 6.79 21.30
C ALA A 109 -12.70 5.83 20.79
N PRO A 110 -14.02 6.13 20.91
CA PRO A 110 -15.07 5.26 20.39
C PRO A 110 -15.05 5.17 18.85
N ILE A 111 -14.82 6.29 18.15
CA ILE A 111 -14.73 6.33 16.68
C ILE A 111 -13.54 5.49 16.20
N ARG A 112 -12.37 5.65 16.83
CA ARG A 112 -11.16 4.88 16.52
C ARG A 112 -11.36 3.38 16.71
N ARG A 113 -12.04 2.97 17.79
CA ARG A 113 -12.38 1.56 18.04
C ARG A 113 -13.31 1.01 16.97
N ALA A 114 -14.33 1.77 16.57
CA ALA A 114 -15.27 1.38 15.53
C ALA A 114 -14.57 1.22 14.16
N VAL A 115 -13.72 2.17 13.77
CA VAL A 115 -12.92 2.10 12.55
C VAL A 115 -11.95 0.91 12.59
N ALA A 116 -11.28 0.66 13.71
CA ALA A 116 -10.39 -0.48 13.87
C ALA A 116 -11.12 -1.84 13.82
N ALA A 117 -12.37 -1.92 14.26
CA ALA A 117 -13.18 -3.13 14.12
C ALA A 117 -13.61 -3.35 12.66
N CYS A 118 -14.08 -2.29 11.99
CA CYS A 118 -14.47 -2.31 10.59
C CYS A 118 -13.29 -2.74 9.69
N SER A 119 -12.11 -2.12 9.82
CA SER A 119 -10.93 -2.45 9.01
C SER A 119 -10.38 -3.86 9.27
N ARG A 120 -10.46 -4.38 10.50
CA ARG A 120 -10.07 -5.76 10.83
C ARG A 120 -10.97 -6.78 10.15
N SER A 121 -12.29 -6.58 10.16
CA SER A 121 -13.22 -7.46 9.43
C SER A 121 -12.86 -7.56 7.95
N ASP A 122 -12.37 -6.45 7.39
CA ASP A 122 -11.99 -6.40 5.98
C ASP A 122 -10.69 -7.14 5.67
N ALA A 123 -9.71 -7.06 6.56
CA ALA A 123 -8.49 -7.87 6.47
C ALA A 123 -8.80 -9.37 6.56
N HIS A 124 -9.72 -9.77 7.44
CA HIS A 124 -10.20 -11.15 7.53
C HIS A 124 -10.92 -11.59 6.25
N ALA A 125 -11.81 -10.76 5.72
CA ALA A 125 -12.55 -11.06 4.49
C ALA A 125 -11.63 -11.13 3.26
N ALA A 126 -10.65 -10.23 3.15
CA ALA A 126 -9.66 -10.25 2.07
C ALA A 126 -8.79 -11.51 2.11
N ARG A 127 -8.35 -11.93 3.31
CA ARG A 127 -7.59 -13.17 3.50
C ARG A 127 -8.42 -14.39 3.12
N ALA A 128 -9.69 -14.44 3.51
CA ALA A 128 -10.61 -15.51 3.13
C ALA A 128 -10.81 -15.60 1.61
N ARG A 129 -11.04 -14.47 0.93
CA ARG A 129 -11.15 -14.40 -0.55
C ARG A 129 -9.90 -14.92 -1.25
N SER A 130 -8.72 -14.57 -0.74
CA SER A 130 -7.44 -15.01 -1.30
C SER A 130 -7.24 -16.53 -1.16
N VAL A 131 -7.61 -17.11 -0.01
CA VAL A 131 -7.57 -18.56 0.21
C VAL A 131 -8.57 -19.29 -0.69
N GLU A 132 -9.80 -18.77 -0.83
CA GLU A 132 -10.82 -19.37 -1.70
C GLU A 132 -10.40 -19.33 -3.18
N ALA A 133 -9.82 -18.21 -3.63
CA ALA A 133 -9.29 -18.07 -4.99
C ALA A 133 -8.14 -19.05 -5.27
N ALA A 134 -7.21 -19.21 -4.31
CA ALA A 134 -6.13 -20.19 -4.42
C ALA A 134 -6.67 -21.62 -4.51
N PHE A 135 -7.65 -21.97 -3.66
CA PHE A 135 -8.27 -23.29 -3.67
C PHE A 135 -9.01 -23.58 -4.98
N ARG A 136 -9.79 -22.62 -5.49
CA ARG A 136 -10.44 -22.73 -6.81
C ARG A 136 -9.45 -22.96 -7.94
N THR A 137 -8.31 -22.27 -7.90
CA THR A 137 -7.24 -22.44 -8.88
C THR A 137 -6.66 -23.85 -8.82
N ILE A 138 -6.37 -24.36 -7.63
CA ILE A 138 -5.86 -25.72 -7.42
C ILE A 138 -6.86 -26.76 -7.95
N LEU A 139 -8.14 -26.64 -7.62
CA LEU A 139 -9.18 -27.54 -8.13
C LEU A 139 -9.29 -27.52 -9.66
N ALA A 140 -9.16 -26.33 -10.28
CA ALA A 140 -9.17 -26.20 -11.73
C ALA A 140 -7.96 -26.89 -12.39
N GLN A 141 -6.77 -26.81 -11.78
CA GLN A 141 -5.57 -27.50 -12.26
C GLN A 141 -5.70 -29.03 -12.13
N LEU A 142 -6.23 -29.52 -11.01
CA LEU A 142 -6.46 -30.96 -10.81
C LEU A 142 -7.47 -31.53 -11.80
N ARG A 143 -8.51 -30.77 -12.16
CA ARG A 143 -9.50 -31.16 -13.18
C ARG A 143 -8.89 -31.28 -14.57
N LYS A 144 -7.98 -30.38 -14.95
CA LYS A 144 -7.24 -30.45 -16.23
C LYS A 144 -6.25 -31.60 -16.30
N ALA A 145 -5.65 -32.00 -15.17
CA ALA A 145 -4.67 -33.09 -15.14
C ALA A 145 -5.29 -34.50 -15.29
N HIS A 146 -6.61 -34.62 -15.12
CA HIS A 146 -7.36 -35.89 -15.22
C HIS A 146 -8.19 -36.01 -16.51
N SER A 147 -8.03 -35.09 -17.47
CA SER A 147 -8.60 -35.20 -18.83
C SER A 147 -7.48 -35.32 -19.86
#